data_AF-A0A5N6XA15-F1
#
_entry.id   AF-A0A5N6XA15-F1
#
_cell.length_a   1.000
_cell.length_b   1.000
_cell.length_c   1.000
_cell.angle_alpha   90.00
_cell.angle_beta   90.00
_cell.angle_gamma   90.00
#
_symmetry.space_group_name_H-M   'P 1'
#
loop_
_entity.id
_entity.type
_entity.pdbx_description
1 polymer ?
#
loop_
_entity_poly.entity_id
_entity_poly.type
_entity_poly.pdbx_seq_one_letter_code
_entity_poly.pdbx_strand_id
1 'polypeptide(L)'
;MRLSSLALLVATAPTALGCTFGFDLSHTYGTWGGQNSVRCIAFIFESDNPDYQNDWKDAAVDMGCSGGCQNLEYKGKTYEFCYESAANNVMNGDATIQRIDGGVKVNIWPDGREKKSVFNGGVTSIVRSVYDRSNIGCPSA
;
A
#
# COMPACT_ATOMS: atom_id res chain seq x y z
N MET A 1 -17.24 51.05 -28.14
CA MET A 1 -17.56 49.70 -27.62
C MET A 1 -16.26 49.11 -27.09
N ARG A 2 -16.12 48.97 -25.76
CA ARG A 2 -14.95 48.36 -25.12
C ARG A 2 -15.32 46.92 -24.77
N LEU A 3 -14.73 45.95 -25.46
CA LEU A 3 -14.81 44.53 -25.09
C LEU A 3 -13.71 44.25 -24.08
N SER A 4 -14.09 44.08 -22.82
CA SER A 4 -13.20 43.57 -21.78
C SER A 4 -13.09 42.05 -21.94
N SER A 5 -11.98 41.59 -22.47
CA SER A 5 -11.63 40.17 -22.50
C SER A 5 -11.18 39.73 -21.10
N LEU A 6 -12.07 39.09 -20.35
CA LEU A 6 -11.69 38.34 -19.15
C LEU A 6 -10.90 37.11 -19.58
N ALA A 7 -9.58 37.15 -19.42
CA ALA A 7 -8.73 35.97 -19.50
C ALA A 7 -8.99 35.10 -18.27
N LEU A 8 -9.68 33.97 -18.43
CA LEU A 8 -9.72 32.90 -17.43
C LEU A 8 -8.32 32.27 -17.35
N LEU A 9 -7.58 32.57 -16.28
CA LEU A 9 -6.46 31.74 -15.87
C LEU A 9 -7.03 30.42 -15.36
N VAL A 10 -6.97 29.39 -16.21
CA VAL A 10 -7.16 28.00 -15.77
C VAL A 10 -5.88 27.64 -15.00
N ALA A 11 -5.91 27.80 -13.68
CA ALA A 11 -4.88 27.24 -12.82
C ALA A 11 -5.00 25.71 -12.91
N THR A 12 -4.16 25.08 -13.74
CA THR A 12 -3.96 23.64 -13.69
C THR A 12 -3.26 23.34 -12.37
N ALA A 13 -4.03 23.08 -11.31
CA ALA A 13 -3.47 22.51 -10.09
C ALA A 13 -2.66 21.28 -10.53
N PRO A 14 -1.38 21.14 -10.12
CA PRO A 14 -0.66 19.91 -10.37
C PRO A 14 -1.53 18.79 -9.79
N THR A 15 -1.90 17.82 -10.62
CA THR A 15 -2.53 16.60 -10.13
C THR A 15 -1.52 15.99 -9.19
N ALA A 16 -1.69 16.25 -7.88
CA ALA A 16 -0.87 15.60 -6.87
C ALA A 16 -0.99 14.11 -7.16
N LEU A 17 0.14 13.47 -7.47
CA LEU A 17 0.19 12.02 -7.64
C LEU A 17 -0.47 11.42 -6.40
N GLY A 18 -1.49 10.59 -6.60
CA GLY A 18 -2.09 9.88 -5.49
C GLY A 18 -1.19 8.71 -5.08
N CYS A 19 -1.28 8.38 -3.81
CA CYS A 19 -0.52 7.32 -3.17
C CYS A 19 -1.44 6.12 -2.96
N THR A 20 -0.84 4.94 -3.12
CA THR A 20 -1.44 3.67 -2.72
C THR A 20 -0.78 3.19 -1.44
N PHE A 21 -1.61 3.00 -0.42
CA PHE A 21 -1.18 2.46 0.86
C PHE A 21 -1.77 1.05 1.01
N GLY A 22 -1.02 0.14 1.61
CA GLY A 22 -1.53 -1.21 1.75
C GLY A 22 -0.67 -2.18 2.54
N PHE A 23 -1.13 -3.42 2.52
CA PHE A 23 -0.49 -4.57 3.13
C PHE A 23 -0.25 -5.65 2.09
N ASP A 24 0.87 -6.35 2.22
CA ASP A 24 1.29 -7.40 1.31
C ASP A 24 1.65 -8.65 2.13
N LEU A 25 0.81 -9.67 1.97
CA LEU A 25 0.97 -10.98 2.61
C LEU A 25 1.50 -11.95 1.56
N SER A 26 2.68 -12.50 1.80
CA SER A 26 3.33 -13.42 0.87
C SER A 26 3.80 -14.69 1.57
N HIS A 27 3.65 -15.81 0.87
CA HIS A 27 4.16 -17.12 1.29
C HIS A 27 5.02 -17.67 0.17
N THR A 28 6.30 -17.88 0.47
CA THR A 28 7.27 -18.46 -0.45
C THR A 28 7.48 -19.94 -0.12
N TYR A 29 7.32 -20.78 -1.13
CA TYR A 29 7.58 -22.22 -1.11
C TYR A 29 8.76 -22.55 -2.04
N GLY A 30 9.73 -23.34 -1.56
CA GLY A 30 10.79 -23.91 -2.38
C GLY A 30 10.47 -25.35 -2.76
N THR A 31 10.68 -25.71 -4.03
CA THR A 31 10.35 -27.05 -4.58
C THR A 31 11.15 -28.20 -3.94
N TRP A 32 12.26 -27.88 -3.28
CA TRP A 32 13.19 -28.86 -2.68
C TRP A 32 13.09 -28.93 -1.14
N GLY A 33 11.98 -28.47 -0.56
CA GLY A 33 11.69 -28.61 0.87
C GLY A 33 12.48 -27.67 1.80
N GLY A 34 13.40 -26.86 1.29
CA GLY A 34 14.26 -26.00 2.10
C GLY A 34 13.74 -24.59 2.38
N GLN A 35 12.83 -24.05 1.55
CA GLN A 35 12.35 -22.67 1.68
C GLN A 35 10.84 -22.66 1.98
N ASN A 36 10.49 -22.21 3.17
CA ASN A 36 9.10 -22.00 3.58
C ASN A 36 9.09 -20.75 4.46
N SER A 37 8.70 -19.62 3.88
CA SER A 37 8.67 -18.34 4.60
C SER A 37 7.38 -17.61 4.35
N VAL A 38 6.85 -17.02 5.43
CA VAL A 38 5.70 -16.12 5.39
C VAL A 38 6.19 -14.72 5.72
N ARG A 39 5.71 -13.73 4.98
CA ARG A 39 6.05 -12.34 5.18
C ARG A 39 4.81 -11.47 5.05
N CYS A 40 4.62 -10.58 6.01
CA CYS A 40 3.52 -9.62 6.03
C CYS A 40 4.12 -8.23 6.24
N ILE A 41 3.95 -7.36 5.25
CA ILE A 41 4.52 -6.00 5.28
C ILE A 41 3.43 -4.96 5.06
N ALA A 42 3.62 -3.77 5.61
CA ALA A 42 2.95 -2.55 5.17
C ALA A 42 3.78 -1.87 4.09
N PHE A 43 3.12 -1.14 3.20
CA PHE A 43 3.78 -0.43 2.11
C PHE A 43 3.10 0.88 1.70
N ILE A 44 3.88 1.70 1.00
CA ILE A 44 3.45 2.92 0.30
C ILE A 44 4.00 2.88 -1.12
N PHE A 45 3.15 3.21 -2.09
CA PHE A 45 3.52 3.59 -3.45
C PHE A 45 3.09 5.03 -3.73
N GLU A 46 3.93 5.81 -4.39
CA GLU A 46 3.60 7.09 -5.02
C GLU A 46 2.99 6.85 -6.41
N SER A 47 1.91 6.07 -6.42
CA SER A 47 1.14 5.73 -7.62
C SER A 47 -0.27 5.32 -7.21
N ASP A 48 -1.27 5.70 -8.00
CA ASP A 48 -2.66 5.26 -7.82
C ASP A 48 -2.95 3.88 -8.42
N ASN A 49 -2.02 3.34 -9.21
CA ASN A 49 -2.18 2.05 -9.85
C ASN A 49 -0.82 1.34 -9.97
N PRO A 50 -0.19 0.97 -8.85
CA PRO A 50 1.09 0.29 -8.86
C PRO A 50 0.98 -1.11 -9.47
N ASP A 51 1.95 -1.49 -10.28
CA ASP A 51 2.17 -2.88 -10.65
C ASP A 51 2.93 -3.58 -9.54
N TYR A 52 2.20 -4.24 -8.63
CA TYR A 52 2.81 -4.90 -7.47
C TYR A 52 3.91 -5.93 -7.82
N GLN A 53 3.97 -6.47 -9.03
CA GLN A 53 4.99 -7.44 -9.44
C GLN A 53 6.26 -6.79 -9.98
N ASN A 54 6.13 -5.63 -10.61
CA ASN A 54 7.22 -4.97 -11.34
C ASN A 54 7.70 -3.68 -10.68
N ASP A 55 6.83 -2.99 -9.95
CA ASP A 55 7.13 -1.73 -9.29
C ASP A 55 7.75 -1.96 -7.92
N TRP A 56 8.74 -1.13 -7.61
CA TRP A 56 9.35 -1.07 -6.29
C TRP A 56 8.48 -0.21 -5.38
N LYS A 57 8.29 -0.68 -4.14
CA LYS A 57 7.59 0.08 -3.10
C LYS A 57 8.44 1.29 -2.73
N ASP A 58 7.83 2.47 -2.64
CA ASP A 58 8.50 3.69 -2.21
C ASP A 58 8.86 3.67 -0.72
N ALA A 59 8.05 2.99 0.08
CA ALA A 59 8.36 2.66 1.47
C ALA A 59 7.72 1.34 1.87
N ALA A 60 8.38 0.60 2.77
CA ALA A 60 7.83 -0.63 3.32
C ALA A 60 8.40 -0.93 4.71
N VAL A 61 7.59 -1.56 5.56
CA VAL A 61 8.01 -2.05 6.88
C VAL A 61 7.50 -3.47 7.10
N ASP A 62 8.34 -4.32 7.67
CA ASP A 62 7.90 -5.65 8.10
C ASP A 62 7.07 -5.53 9.38
N MET A 63 5.89 -6.14 9.38
CA MET A 63 4.98 -6.08 10.51
C MET A 63 4.90 -7.40 11.29
N GLY A 64 5.52 -8.47 10.80
CA GLY A 64 5.13 -9.83 11.18
C GLY A 64 3.70 -10.14 10.74
N CYS A 65 3.24 -11.39 10.86
CA CYS A 65 1.90 -11.84 10.44
C CYS A 65 0.88 -11.98 11.61
N SER A 66 1.32 -11.75 12.84
CA SER A 66 0.47 -11.84 14.04
C SER A 66 -0.42 -10.62 14.26
N GLY A 67 -0.33 -9.59 13.41
CA GLY A 67 -0.96 -8.30 13.63
C GLY A 67 -0.18 -7.35 14.52
N GLY A 68 -0.82 -6.22 14.80
CA GLY A 68 -0.27 -5.10 15.54
C GLY A 68 -0.17 -3.83 14.69
N CYS A 69 0.39 -2.79 15.30
CA CYS A 69 0.63 -1.50 14.67
C CYS A 69 2.11 -1.28 14.44
N GLN A 70 2.48 -0.72 13.29
CA GLN A 70 3.84 -0.31 12.97
C GLN A 70 3.84 1.06 12.33
N ASN A 71 4.86 1.84 12.70
CA ASN A 71 5.09 3.15 12.12
C ASN A 71 6.00 3.03 10.90
N LEU A 72 5.60 3.70 9.83
CA LEU A 72 6.38 3.82 8.60
C LEU A 72 6.56 5.29 8.28
N GLU A 73 7.81 5.74 8.26
CA GLU A 73 8.17 7.08 7.83
C GLU A 73 8.25 7.16 6.31
N TYR A 74 7.66 8.20 5.74
CA TYR A 74 7.72 8.49 4.32
C TYR A 74 7.61 10.00 4.08
N LYS A 75 8.60 10.58 3.39
CA LYS A 75 8.69 12.01 3.06
C LYS A 75 8.40 12.93 4.27
N GLY A 76 9.08 12.66 5.39
CA GLY A 76 8.94 13.45 6.61
C GLY A 76 7.60 13.31 7.35
N LYS A 77 6.74 12.38 6.93
CA LYS A 77 5.49 12.03 7.60
C LYS A 77 5.56 10.62 8.15
N THR A 78 4.97 10.41 9.32
CA THR A 78 4.86 9.08 9.94
C THR A 78 3.43 8.57 9.82
N TYR A 79 3.29 7.39 9.23
CA TYR A 79 2.04 6.67 9.07
C TYR A 79 2.04 5.45 9.99
N GLU A 80 1.02 5.32 10.81
CA GLU A 80 0.75 4.13 11.60
C GLU A 80 -0.12 3.19 10.76
N PHE A 81 0.41 1.99 10.51
CA PHE A 81 -0.30 0.89 9.87
C PHE A 81 -0.67 -0.11 10.95
N CYS A 82 -1.96 -0.44 11.06
CA CYS A 82 -2.44 -1.45 12.00
C CYS A 82 -3.23 -2.51 11.26
N TYR A 83 -3.05 -3.78 11.62
CA TYR A 83 -3.99 -4.83 11.25
C TYR A 83 -4.08 -5.88 12.38
N GLU A 84 -5.18 -6.63 12.44
CA GLU A 84 -5.43 -7.55 13.55
C GLU A 84 -4.64 -8.86 13.48
N SER A 85 -4.70 -9.58 12.36
CA SER A 85 -3.88 -10.77 12.12
C SER A 85 -3.93 -11.23 10.67
N ALA A 86 -2.99 -12.08 10.28
CA ALA A 86 -2.92 -12.69 8.96
C ALA A 86 -2.60 -14.18 9.07
N ALA A 87 -3.40 -15.01 8.41
CA ALA A 87 -3.20 -16.45 8.34
C ALA A 87 -3.55 -16.97 6.95
N ASN A 88 -2.78 -17.94 6.44
CA ASN A 88 -2.99 -18.52 5.10
C ASN A 88 -3.05 -17.45 3.98
N ASN A 89 -2.23 -16.40 4.10
CA ASN A 89 -2.23 -15.24 3.20
C ASN A 89 -3.59 -14.52 3.11
N VAL A 90 -4.39 -14.61 4.16
CA VAL A 90 -5.66 -13.89 4.28
C VAL A 90 -5.59 -13.01 5.52
N MET A 91 -6.00 -11.76 5.35
CA MET A 91 -6.17 -10.81 6.43
C MET A 91 -7.44 -11.12 7.21
N ASN A 92 -7.34 -11.15 8.54
CA ASN A 92 -8.48 -11.31 9.44
C ASN A 92 -8.65 -10.03 10.26
N GLY A 93 -9.91 -9.62 10.46
CA GLY A 93 -10.23 -8.38 11.16
C GLY A 93 -9.96 -7.14 10.31
N ASP A 94 -9.88 -5.97 10.95
CA ASP A 94 -9.68 -4.70 10.25
C ASP A 94 -8.20 -4.44 9.95
N ALA A 95 -7.93 -3.70 8.87
CA ALA A 95 -6.62 -3.14 8.60
C ALA A 95 -6.71 -1.69 8.19
N THR A 96 -5.88 -0.86 8.77
CA THR A 96 -6.06 0.58 8.77
C THR A 96 -4.74 1.31 8.66
N ILE A 97 -4.80 2.52 8.15
CA ILE A 97 -3.69 3.45 8.11
C ILE A 97 -4.13 4.81 8.65
N GLN A 98 -3.26 5.44 9.44
CA GLN A 98 -3.47 6.79 9.92
C GLN A 98 -2.15 7.57 9.96
N ARG A 99 -2.17 8.83 9.53
CA ARG A 99 -1.03 9.74 9.76
C ARG A 99 -1.05 10.21 11.21
N ILE A 100 0.05 10.02 11.94
CA ILE A 100 0.10 10.24 13.40
C ILE A 100 -0.11 11.72 13.78
N ASP A 101 0.32 12.65 12.92
CA ASP A 101 0.20 14.09 13.15
C ASP A 101 -1.19 14.69 12.82
N GLY A 102 -2.25 13.87 12.85
CA GLY A 102 -3.64 14.33 12.69
C GLY A 102 -4.29 14.02 11.34
N GLY A 103 -3.92 12.89 10.71
CA GLY A 103 -4.62 12.37 9.54
C GLY A 103 -5.92 11.64 9.88
N VAL A 104 -6.84 11.58 8.90
CA VAL A 104 -8.03 10.73 8.98
C VAL A 104 -7.59 9.27 8.93
N LYS A 105 -8.12 8.45 9.83
CA LYS A 105 -7.94 7.00 9.80
C LYS A 105 -8.69 6.41 8.60
N VAL A 106 -8.00 5.67 7.76
CA VAL A 106 -8.54 5.03 6.57
C VAL A 106 -8.48 3.52 6.74
N ASN A 107 -9.57 2.82 6.44
CA ASN A 107 -9.56 1.36 6.39
C ASN A 107 -9.00 0.92 5.03
N ILE A 108 -7.92 0.15 5.06
CA ILE A 108 -7.42 -0.61 3.92
C ILE A 108 -8.26 -1.88 3.73
N TRP A 109 -8.69 -2.49 4.82
CA TRP A 109 -9.64 -3.59 4.82
C TRP A 109 -10.66 -3.36 5.95
N PRO A 110 -11.96 -3.55 5.71
CA PRO A 110 -12.58 -4.15 4.51
C PRO A 110 -12.83 -3.18 3.33
N ASP A 111 -12.55 -1.88 3.49
CA ASP A 111 -13.01 -0.87 2.52
C ASP A 111 -12.14 -0.75 1.25
N GLY A 112 -10.97 -1.37 1.21
CA GLY A 112 -10.06 -1.36 0.07
C GLY A 112 -10.25 -2.50 -0.90
N ARG A 113 -9.24 -2.72 -1.73
CA ARG A 113 -9.20 -3.81 -2.70
C ARG A 113 -8.35 -4.95 -2.16
N GLU A 114 -8.66 -6.17 -2.58
CA GLU A 114 -7.81 -7.35 -2.42
C GLU A 114 -7.38 -7.83 -3.82
N LYS A 115 -6.08 -8.05 -4.01
CA LYS A 115 -5.52 -8.67 -5.22
C LYS A 115 -4.70 -9.90 -4.85
N LYS A 116 -5.04 -11.04 -5.43
CA LYS A 116 -4.30 -12.30 -5.26
C LYS A 116 -3.45 -12.60 -6.49
N SER A 117 -2.26 -13.12 -6.26
CA SER A 117 -1.38 -13.58 -7.34
C SER A 117 -0.57 -14.78 -6.91
N VAL A 118 -0.23 -15.63 -7.87
CA VAL A 118 0.70 -16.73 -7.70
C VAL A 118 1.82 -16.57 -8.72
N PHE A 119 3.06 -16.52 -8.25
CA PHE A 119 4.25 -16.55 -9.09
C PHE A 119 4.91 -17.93 -8.98
N ASN A 120 5.19 -18.57 -10.10
CA ASN A 120 5.92 -19.84 -10.14
C ASN A 120 7.21 -19.65 -10.95
N GLY A 121 8.34 -19.59 -10.26
CA GLY A 121 9.67 -19.75 -10.86
C GLY A 121 10.12 -21.21 -10.69
N GLY A 122 10.94 -21.75 -11.60
CA GLY A 122 11.20 -23.19 -11.71
C GLY A 122 11.42 -23.98 -10.40
N VAL A 123 11.99 -23.36 -9.35
CA VAL A 123 12.20 -23.97 -8.02
C VAL A 123 11.51 -23.23 -6.85
N THR A 124 10.68 -22.22 -7.13
CA THR A 124 10.05 -21.36 -6.12
C THR A 124 8.63 -20.98 -6.52
N SER A 125 7.68 -21.13 -5.61
CA SER A 125 6.32 -20.60 -5.75
C SER A 125 6.08 -19.51 -4.71
N ILE A 126 5.48 -18.39 -5.11
CA ILE A 126 5.11 -17.30 -4.21
C ILE A 126 3.61 -17.07 -4.35
N VAL A 127 2.87 -17.34 -3.29
CA VAL A 127 1.46 -16.95 -3.18
C VAL A 127 1.42 -15.59 -2.49
N ARG A 128 0.64 -14.66 -3.01
CA ARG A 128 0.58 -13.30 -2.52
C ARG A 128 -0.86 -12.77 -2.49
N SER A 129 -1.19 -12.07 -1.42
CA SER A 129 -2.43 -11.31 -1.27
C SER A 129 -2.06 -9.88 -0.89
N VAL A 130 -2.48 -8.92 -1.72
CA VAL A 130 -2.26 -7.50 -1.50
C VAL A 130 -3.60 -6.85 -1.15
N TYR A 131 -3.61 -6.07 -0.07
CA TYR A 131 -4.76 -5.27 0.36
C TYR A 131 -4.39 -3.80 0.24
N ASP A 132 -5.16 -2.99 -0.49
CA ASP A 132 -4.75 -1.62 -0.80
C ASP A 132 -5.89 -0.61 -0.90
N ARG A 133 -5.54 0.65 -0.65
CA ARG A 133 -6.34 1.84 -0.99
C ARG A 133 -5.47 2.83 -1.75
N SER A 134 -5.96 3.24 -2.92
CA SER A 134 -5.33 4.23 -3.80
C SER A 134 -6.08 5.57 -3.75
N ASN A 135 -5.60 6.57 -4.50
CA ASN A 135 -6.15 7.93 -4.56
C ASN A 135 -6.11 8.68 -3.23
N ILE A 136 -5.14 8.35 -2.38
CA ILE A 136 -4.88 9.09 -1.12
C ILE A 136 -3.77 10.10 -1.42
N GLY A 137 -3.96 11.39 -1.12
CA GLY A 137 -2.97 12.40 -1.46
C GLY A 137 -1.57 12.07 -0.92
N CYS A 138 -0.56 12.03 -1.80
CA CYS A 138 0.82 11.80 -1.38
C CYS A 138 1.37 12.99 -0.59
N PRO A 139 2.22 12.74 0.42
CA PRO A 139 2.99 13.80 1.05
C PRO A 139 3.99 14.39 0.04
N SER A 140 4.12 15.71 0.01
CA SER A 140 5.21 16.37 -0.69
C SER A 140 6.54 16.09 0.03
N ALA A 141 7.60 15.91 -0.74
CA ALA A 141 8.96 15.78 -0.20
C ALA A 141 9.45 17.08 0.45
#